data_AF-A0A5K1D8P2-F1
#
_entry.id   AF-A0A5K1D8P2-F1
#
_cell.length_a   1.000
_cell.length_b   1.000
_cell.length_c   1.000
_cell.angle_alpha   90.00
_cell.angle_beta   90.00
_cell.angle_gamma   90.00
#
_symmetry.space_group_name_H-M   'P 1'
#
loop_
_entity.id
_entity.type
_entity.pdbx_description
1 polymer ?
#
loop_
_entity_poly.entity_id
_entity_poly.type
_entity_poly.pdbx_seq_one_letter_code
_entity_poly.pdbx_strand_id
1 'polypeptide(L)'
;FLSHLQFHDNHWASVTTWSSESYYWEVIYAPKQDSNISVCLAWTSANQTPFISILVIREFDLGMFETDDEEVVLLRRSRIAFGPEDLL
;
A
#
# COMPACT_ATOMS: atom_id res chain seq x y z
N PHE A 1 13.60 10.52 8.24
CA PHE A 1 13.20 9.60 9.33
C PHE A 1 12.83 8.26 8.73
N LEU A 2 13.14 7.15 9.39
CA LEU A 2 12.83 5.81 8.88
C LEU A 2 11.57 5.28 9.57
N SER A 3 10.65 4.72 8.80
CA SER A 3 9.43 4.10 9.34
C SER A 3 9.11 2.83 8.57
N HIS A 4 8.39 1.91 9.20
CA HIS A 4 7.96 0.67 8.56
C HIS A 4 6.47 0.70 8.30
N LEU A 5 6.10 0.66 7.02
CA LEU A 5 4.73 0.45 6.60
C LEU A 5 4.43 -1.03 6.70
N GLN A 6 3.35 -1.37 7.39
CA GLN A 6 2.93 -2.74 7.65
C GLN A 6 1.48 -2.96 7.21
N PHE A 7 1.21 -4.14 6.65
CA PHE A 7 -0.11 -4.65 6.31
C PHE A 7 -0.32 -5.98 7.02
N HIS A 8 -1.36 -6.10 7.85
CA HIS A 8 -1.59 -7.29 8.69
C HIS A 8 -0.33 -7.77 9.42
N ASP A 9 0.33 -6.85 10.11
CA ASP A 9 1.57 -7.10 10.87
C ASP A 9 2.77 -7.58 10.03
N ASN A 10 2.63 -7.68 8.70
CA ASN A 10 3.73 -7.96 7.80
C ASN A 10 4.44 -6.68 7.40
N HIS A 11 5.77 -6.69 7.44
CA HIS A 11 6.58 -5.61 6.90
C HIS A 11 6.35 -5.52 5.38
N TRP A 12 5.96 -4.34 4.92
CA TRP A 12 5.72 -4.10 3.51
C TRP A 12 6.78 -3.19 2.90
N ALA A 13 7.01 -2.03 3.51
CA ALA A 13 7.95 -1.05 2.99
C ALA A 13 8.68 -0.31 4.10
N SER A 14 9.91 0.09 3.79
CA SER A 14 10.68 1.03 4.59
C SER A 14 10.55 2.42 3.98
N VAL A 15 9.88 3.31 4.69
CA VAL A 15 9.66 4.69 4.27
C VAL A 15 10.73 5.56 4.88
N THR A 16 11.61 6.12 4.05
CA THR A 16 12.62 7.08 4.50
C THR A 16 12.14 8.48 4.13
N THR A 17 11.54 9.19 5.07
CA THR A 17 11.04 10.55 4.81
C THR A 17 12.16 11.57 4.90
N TRP A 18 12.28 12.41 3.89
CA TRP A 18 13.10 13.63 3.87
C TRP A 18 12.15 14.83 3.82
N SER A 19 12.59 16.01 4.29
CA SER A 19 11.70 17.15 4.53
C SER A 19 10.97 17.70 3.30
N SER A 20 11.31 17.26 2.09
CA SER A 20 10.79 17.79 0.83
C SER A 20 10.03 16.77 -0.02
N GLU A 21 9.98 15.49 0.37
CA GLU A 21 9.44 14.43 -0.48
C GLU A 21 8.19 13.77 0.10
N SER A 22 7.17 13.63 -0.75
CA SER A 22 6.01 12.80 -0.49
C SER A 22 6.23 11.40 -1.04
N TYR A 23 6.00 10.37 -0.21
CA TYR A 23 6.12 8.97 -0.61
C TYR A 23 4.74 8.38 -0.83
N TYR A 24 4.59 7.64 -1.92
CA TYR A 24 3.35 6.97 -2.29
C TYR A 24 3.60 5.46 -2.40
N TRP A 25 2.72 4.69 -1.78
CA TRP A 25 2.74 3.23 -1.81
C TRP A 25 1.37 2.74 -2.23
N GLU A 26 1.35 1.74 -3.10
CA GLU A 26 0.13 1.18 -3.66
C GLU A 26 0.23 -0.34 -3.68
N VAL A 27 -0.84 -0.98 -3.20
CA VAL A 27 -1.01 -2.41 -3.18
C VAL A 27 -2.43 -2.75 -3.56
N ILE A 28 -2.60 -3.89 -4.23
CA ILE A 28 -3.89 -4.52 -4.41
C ILE A 28 -3.88 -5.72 -3.49
N TYR A 29 -4.89 -5.78 -2.62
CA TYR A 29 -4.97 -6.76 -1.56
C TYR A 29 -6.29 -7.52 -1.67
N ALA A 30 -6.18 -8.85 -1.71
CA ALA A 30 -7.30 -9.76 -1.65
C ALA A 30 -7.41 -10.29 -0.20
N PRO A 31 -8.31 -9.72 0.62
CA PRO A 31 -8.52 -10.19 1.98
C PRO A 31 -9.16 -11.59 1.98
N LYS A 32 -8.89 -12.37 3.03
CA LYS A 32 -9.75 -13.53 3.32
C LYS A 32 -11.17 -13.05 3.60
N GLN A 33 -12.14 -13.91 3.29
CA GLN A 33 -13.56 -13.65 3.56
C GLN A 33 -13.73 -13.18 5.01
N ASP A 34 -14.44 -12.05 5.18
CA ASP A 34 -14.75 -11.41 6.47
C ASP A 34 -13.54 -10.94 7.31
N SER A 35 -12.40 -10.63 6.69
CA SER A 35 -11.24 -10.06 7.40
C SER A 35 -11.20 -8.53 7.36
N ASN A 36 -10.81 -7.92 8.49
CA ASN A 36 -10.54 -6.48 8.58
C ASN A 36 -9.17 -6.16 7.99
N ILE A 37 -9.05 -5.04 7.27
CA ILE A 37 -7.76 -4.55 6.76
C ILE A 37 -7.06 -3.71 7.84
N SER A 38 -5.86 -4.12 8.26
CA SER A 38 -5.00 -3.33 9.17
C SER A 38 -3.80 -2.73 8.44
N VAL A 39 -3.63 -1.42 8.56
CA VAL A 39 -2.49 -0.66 8.02
C VAL A 39 -1.81 0.08 9.17
N CYS A 40 -0.52 -0.19 9.39
CA CYS A 40 0.27 0.41 10.46
C CYS A 40 1.50 1.12 9.90
N LEU A 41 1.83 2.29 10.45
CA LEU A 41 3.09 2.97 10.21
C LEU A 41 3.93 2.95 11.48
N ALA A 42 4.75 1.91 11.60
CA ALA A 42 5.54 1.62 12.79
C ALA A 42 6.81 2.49 12.86
N TRP A 43 7.16 2.87 14.09
CA TRP A 43 8.30 3.71 14.40
C TRP A 43 9.56 2.85 14.43
N THR A 44 10.69 3.36 13.91
CA THR A 44 11.97 2.64 13.98
C THR A 44 12.93 3.17 15.03
N SER A 45 12.68 4.37 15.58
CA SER A 45 13.45 4.92 16.68
C SER A 45 12.58 5.73 17.64
N ALA A 46 13.07 5.91 18.87
CA ALA A 46 12.49 6.86 19.81
C ALA A 46 12.54 8.29 19.23
N ASN A 47 11.57 9.13 19.61
CA ASN A 47 11.41 10.53 19.17
C ASN A 47 11.08 10.76 17.70
N GLN A 48 10.46 9.78 17.03
CA GLN A 48 9.87 9.96 15.70
C GLN A 48 8.35 9.86 15.79
N THR A 49 7.64 10.75 15.11
CA THR A 49 6.18 10.69 14.98
C THR A 49 5.82 10.57 13.50
N PRO A 50 5.95 9.37 12.91
CA PRO A 50 5.48 9.16 11.55
C PRO A 50 3.96 9.31 11.49
N PHE A 51 3.49 9.80 10.35
CA PHE A 51 2.08 10.01 10.10
C PHE A 51 1.74 9.60 8.67
N ILE A 52 0.53 9.12 8.48
CA ILE A 52 -0.06 8.87 7.17
C ILE A 52 -0.86 10.13 6.83
N SER A 53 -0.46 10.85 5.77
CA SER A 53 -1.19 12.03 5.33
C SER A 53 -2.52 11.66 4.65
N ILE A 54 -2.51 10.60 3.85
CA ILE A 54 -3.64 10.14 3.05
C ILE A 54 -3.63 8.61 3.04
N LEU A 55 -4.78 8.00 3.37
CA LEU A 55 -5.06 6.59 3.17
C LEU A 55 -6.29 6.46 2.28
N VAL A 56 -6.13 5.82 1.12
CA VAL A 56 -7.22 5.57 0.17
C VAL A 56 -7.42 4.07 0.06
N ILE A 57 -8.64 3.63 0.33
CA ILE A 57 -9.08 2.25 0.15
C ILE A 57 -10.17 2.28 -0.92
N ARG A 58 -10.02 1.45 -1.95
CA ARG A 58 -10.98 1.30 -3.04
C ARG A 58 -11.24 -0.17 -3.25
N GLU A 59 -12.51 -0.51 -3.35
CA GLU A 59 -12.95 -1.84 -3.76
C GLU A 59 -12.78 -1.98 -5.28
N PHE A 60 -12.39 -3.17 -5.70
CA PHE A 60 -12.33 -3.55 -7.11
C PHE A 60 -13.47 -4.51 -7.42
N ASP A 61 -13.94 -4.50 -8.66
CA ASP A 61 -14.93 -5.46 -9.12
C ASP A 61 -14.39 -6.90 -8.98
N LEU A 62 -15.27 -7.82 -8.57
CA LEU A 62 -14.94 -9.23 -8.44
C LEU A 62 -14.39 -9.78 -9.76
N GLY A 63 -13.32 -10.58 -9.69
CA GLY A 63 -12.68 -11.18 -10.86
C GLY A 63 -11.76 -10.27 -11.66
N MET A 64 -11.55 -9.01 -11.23
CA MET A 64 -10.53 -8.14 -11.85
C MET A 64 -9.10 -8.67 -11.67
N PHE A 65 -8.86 -9.42 -10.59
CA PHE A 65 -7.64 -10.17 -10.34
C PHE A 65 -8.00 -11.59 -9.94
N GLU A 66 -7.30 -12.58 -10.49
CA GLU A 66 -7.39 -13.97 -10.03
C GLU A 66 -6.64 -14.10 -8.70
N THR A 67 -7.33 -14.54 -7.67
CA THR A 67 -6.78 -14.69 -6.31
C THR A 67 -7.00 -16.10 -5.76
N ASP A 68 -7.63 -17.01 -6.52
CA ASP A 68 -7.94 -18.40 -6.13
C ASP A 68 -8.58 -18.54 -4.73
N ASP A 69 -9.38 -17.55 -4.31
CA ASP A 69 -9.94 -17.40 -2.95
C ASP A 69 -8.89 -17.39 -1.82
N GLU A 70 -7.62 -17.19 -2.15
CA GLU A 70 -6.51 -17.04 -1.21
C GLU A 70 -6.27 -15.57 -0.85
N GLU A 71 -5.56 -15.39 0.27
CA GLU A 71 -5.06 -14.09 0.66
C GLU A 71 -3.87 -13.70 -0.22
N VAL A 72 -4.09 -12.78 -1.15
CA VAL A 72 -3.07 -12.38 -2.14
C VAL A 72 -2.74 -10.91 -2.00
N VAL A 73 -1.42 -10.62 -2.01
CA VAL A 73 -0.88 -9.26 -2.05
C VAL A 73 -0.21 -9.05 -3.40
N LEU A 74 -0.77 -8.16 -4.22
CA LEU A 74 -0.21 -7.80 -5.52
C LEU A 74 0.52 -6.46 -5.41
N LEU A 75 1.84 -6.51 -5.56
CA LEU A 75 2.70 -5.33 -5.55
C LEU A 75 2.70 -4.65 -6.92
N ARG A 76 2.38 -3.37 -6.95
CA ARG A 76 2.45 -2.58 -8.18
C ARG A 76 3.91 -2.40 -8.60
N ARG A 77 4.26 -2.94 -9.77
CA ARG A 77 5.57 -2.70 -10.40
C ARG A 77 5.58 -1.45 -11.29
N SER A 78 4.54 -1.27 -12.11
CA SER A 78 4.37 -0.12 -13.00
C SER A 78 2.89 0.05 -13.37
N ARG A 79 2.50 1.27 -13.79
CA ARG A 79 1.27 1.52 -14.57
C ARG A 79 1.75 2.15 -15.87
N ILE A 80 1.36 1.57 -16.99
CA ILE A 80 1.74 2.06 -18.33
C ILE A 80 0.44 2.16 -19.13
N ALA A 81 0.12 3.36 -19.59
CA ALA A 81 -0.96 3.57 -20.55
C ALA A 81 -0.39 3.41 -21.97
N PHE A 82 -1.00 2.56 -22.79
CA PHE A 82 -0.61 2.40 -24.20
C PHE A 82 -1.66 3.11 -25.07
N GLY A 83 -1.28 4.24 -25.67
CA GLY A 83 -2.16 5.07 -26.50
C GLY A 83 -1.62 6.50 -26.66
N PRO A 84 -2.23 7.34 -27.50
CA PRO A 84 -1.75 8.71 -27.75
C PRO A 84 -2.09 9.74 -26.66
N GLU A 85 -2.80 9.38 -25.58
CA GLU A 85 -3.08 10.28 -24.45
C GLU A 85 -2.87 9.56 -23.11
N ASP A 86 -2.05 10.17 -22.25
CA ASP A 86 -1.88 9.77 -20.86
C ASP A 86 -3.16 10.08 -20.09
N LEU A 87 -3.98 9.06 -19.80
CA LEU A 87 -5.01 9.14 -18.78
C LEU A 87 -4.31 8.98 -17.41
N LEU A 88 -3.80 10.10 -16.91
CA LEU A 88 -3.32 10.27 -15.53
C LEU A 88 -4.49 10.41 -14.55
#